data_AF-A0A834XS86-F1
#
_entry.id   AF-A0A834XS86-F1
#
_cell.length_a   1.000
_cell.length_b   1.000
_cell.length_c   1.000
_cell.angle_alpha   90.00
_cell.angle_beta   90.00
_cell.angle_gamma   90.00
#
_symmetry.space_group_name_H-M   'P 1'
#
loop_
_entity.id
_entity.type
_entity.pdbx_description
1 polymer ?
#
loop_
_entity_poly.entity_id
_entity_poly.type
_entity_poly.pdbx_seq_one_letter_code
_entity_poly.pdbx_strand_id
1 'polypeptide(L)'
;MFGRRYAAEMQTAGKANLLIGSKTWMETSKFIERCNNAIDGLNTLSNKDEKRLNMKRILSGRNPQVENYLIDFLHWTSKWKVPLGSHLDFLDGLPMTVSSILNSFYDLKKLL
;
A
#
# COMPACT_ATOMS: atom_id res chain seq x y z
N MET A 1 -2.50 13.47 -1.11
CA MET A 1 -3.04 13.07 0.20
C MET A 1 -2.35 11.80 0.71
N PHE A 2 -2.36 10.68 -0.02
CA PHE A 2 -1.63 9.46 0.37
C PHE A 2 -0.19 9.40 -0.14
N GLY A 3 0.63 10.38 0.25
CA GLY A 3 2.02 10.44 -0.20
C GLY A 3 3.01 10.02 0.88
N ARG A 4 4.06 9.29 0.50
CA ARG A 4 5.18 8.95 1.41
C ARG A 4 5.75 10.17 2.15
N ARG A 5 5.94 11.28 1.42
CA ARG A 5 6.43 12.54 1.99
C ARG A 5 5.48 13.11 3.04
N TYR A 6 4.17 13.05 2.79
CA TYR A 6 3.17 13.53 3.72
C TYR A 6 3.12 12.69 5.00
N ALA A 7 3.20 11.35 4.90
CA ALA A 7 3.33 10.49 6.08
C ALA A 7 4.61 10.81 6.88
N ALA A 8 5.75 10.99 6.20
CA ALA A 8 7.02 11.30 6.85
C ALA A 8 6.98 12.66 7.57
N GLU A 9 6.43 13.69 6.93
CA GLU A 9 6.25 15.02 7.53
C GLU A 9 5.32 14.94 8.75
N MET A 10 4.23 14.17 8.68
CA MET A 10 3.32 13.95 9.81
C MET A 10 4.03 13.23 10.97
N GLN A 11 4.85 12.22 10.70
CA GLN A 11 5.64 11.54 11.72
C GLN A 11 6.67 12.46 12.36
N THR A 12 7.36 13.29 11.57
CA THR A 12 8.32 14.29 12.07
C THR A 12 7.63 15.31 12.97
N ALA A 13 6.51 15.89 12.51
CA ALA A 13 5.74 16.85 13.29
C ALA A 13 5.17 16.24 14.57
N GLY A 14 4.67 15.00 14.51
CA GLY A 14 4.16 14.26 15.67
C GLY A 14 5.23 13.97 16.71
N LYS A 15 6.42 13.51 16.29
CA LYS A 15 7.58 13.28 17.18
C LYS A 15 8.12 14.56 17.80
N ALA A 16 8.07 15.66 17.07
CA ALA A 16 8.42 17.00 17.57
C ALA A 16 7.31 17.64 18.44
N ASN A 17 6.23 16.90 18.73
CA ASN A 17 5.08 17.36 19.50
C ASN A 17 4.39 18.62 18.93
N LEU A 18 4.49 18.83 17.62
CA LEU A 18 3.91 19.97 16.90
C LEU A 18 2.44 19.74 16.50
N LEU A 19 1.97 18.49 16.53
CA LEU A 19 0.57 18.12 16.25
C LEU A 19 -0.27 18.19 17.53
N ILE A 20 -0.23 19.34 18.20
CA ILE A 20 -0.88 19.59 19.49
C ILE A 20 -2.38 19.27 19.37
N GLY A 21 -2.86 18.33 20.18
CA GLY A 21 -4.27 17.92 20.22
C GLY A 21 -4.60 16.67 19.38
N SER A 22 -3.73 16.23 18.49
CA SER A 22 -3.94 14.97 17.76
C SER A 22 -3.41 13.78 18.56
N LYS A 23 -4.30 12.88 18.98
CA LYS A 23 -3.91 11.60 19.60
C LYS A 23 -3.69 10.48 18.57
N THR A 24 -4.10 10.71 17.33
CA THR A 24 -4.16 9.69 16.27
C THR A 24 -3.14 9.88 15.17
N TRP A 25 -2.29 10.93 15.23
CA TRP A 25 -1.34 11.25 14.16
C TRP A 25 -0.45 10.07 13.75
N MET A 26 -0.05 9.24 14.72
CA MET A 26 0.76 8.06 14.47
C MET A 26 -0.01 7.08 13.58
N GLU A 27 -1.24 6.75 13.95
CA GLU A 27 -2.09 5.82 13.19
C GLU A 27 -2.52 6.40 11.85
N THR A 28 -2.78 7.71 11.76
CA THR A 28 -3.03 8.39 10.49
C THR A 28 -1.82 8.32 9.55
N SER A 29 -0.60 8.56 10.06
CA SER A 29 0.61 8.47 9.24
C SER A 29 0.87 7.05 8.74
N LYS A 30 0.65 6.03 9.58
CA LYS A 30 0.74 4.61 9.21
C LYS A 30 -0.33 4.24 8.18
N PHE A 31 -1.55 4.73 8.33
CA PHE A 31 -2.62 4.55 7.34
C PHE A 31 -2.20 5.12 5.98
N ILE A 32 -1.69 6.35 5.96
CA ILE A 32 -1.21 7.01 4.74
C ILE A 32 -0.08 6.22 4.08
N GLU A 33 0.88 5.74 4.87
CA GLU A 33 2.01 4.96 4.36
C GLU A 33 1.55 3.63 3.75
N ARG A 34 0.64 2.91 4.41
CA ARG A 34 0.08 1.66 3.88
C ARG A 34 -0.70 1.90 2.58
N CYS A 35 -1.50 2.96 2.51
CA CYS A 35 -2.20 3.35 1.28
C CYS A 35 -1.21 3.71 0.16
N ASN A 36 -0.16 4.49 0.46
CA ASN A 36 0.87 4.85 -0.52
C ASN A 36 1.55 3.59 -1.07
N ASN A 37 1.95 2.66 -0.19
CA ASN A 37 2.63 1.43 -0.59
C ASN A 37 1.73 0.53 -1.44
N ALA A 38 0.45 0.41 -1.10
CA ALA A 38 -0.53 -0.34 -1.90
C ALA A 38 -0.73 0.30 -3.28
N ILE A 39 -0.87 1.64 -3.35
CA ILE A 39 -0.99 2.36 -4.61
C ILE A 39 0.29 2.21 -5.46
N ASP A 40 1.46 2.34 -4.85
CA ASP A 40 2.74 2.13 -5.53
C ASP A 40 2.88 0.70 -6.06
N GLY A 41 2.38 -0.29 -5.31
CA GLY A 41 2.40 -1.69 -5.72
C GLY A 41 1.37 -2.06 -6.79
N LEU A 42 0.26 -1.32 -6.87
CA LEU A 42 -0.77 -1.49 -7.91
C LEU A 42 -0.45 -0.69 -9.19
N ASN A 43 0.23 0.45 -9.06
CA ASN A 43 0.53 1.36 -10.17
C ASN A 43 1.95 1.12 -10.71
N THR A 44 2.22 -0.13 -11.06
CA THR A 44 3.53 -0.56 -11.53
C THR A 44 3.78 -0.07 -12.96
N LEU A 45 4.83 0.73 -13.14
CA LEU A 45 5.20 1.29 -14.43
C LEU A 45 5.80 0.25 -15.38
N SER A 46 5.81 0.50 -16.69
CA SER A 46 6.49 -0.38 -17.65
C SER A 46 8.00 -0.45 -17.39
N ASN A 47 8.68 -1.52 -17.86
CA ASN A 47 10.14 -1.66 -17.78
C ASN A 47 10.91 -0.44 -18.37
N LYS A 48 10.34 0.22 -19.39
CA LYS A 48 10.92 1.45 -19.98
C LYS A 48 10.86 2.62 -19.01
N ASP A 49 9.74 2.74 -18.30
CA ASP A 49 9.50 3.81 -17.34
C ASP A 49 10.26 3.59 -16.03
N GLU A 50 10.44 2.34 -15.58
CA GLU A 50 11.31 2.01 -14.45
C GLU A 50 12.74 2.48 -14.70
N LYS A 51 13.31 2.18 -15.87
CA LYS A 51 14.67 2.64 -16.24
C LYS A 51 14.76 4.15 -16.36
N ARG A 52 13.73 4.80 -16.93
CA ARG A 52 13.70 6.25 -17.12
C ARG A 52 13.58 7.01 -15.80
N LEU A 53 12.80 6.49 -14.85
CA LEU A 53 12.48 7.15 -13.59
C LEU A 53 13.35 6.65 -12.42
N ASN A 54 14.15 5.60 -12.63
CA ASN A 54 14.90 4.89 -11.59
C ASN A 54 14.00 4.45 -10.42
N MET A 55 12.74 4.15 -10.70
CA MET A 55 11.74 3.77 -9.70
C MET A 55 11.41 2.29 -9.87
N LYS A 56 11.93 1.45 -8.97
CA LYS A 56 11.62 0.02 -8.92
C LYS A 56 10.19 -0.18 -8.44
N ARG A 57 9.24 -0.12 -9.38
CA ARG A 57 7.80 -0.23 -9.10
C ARG A 57 7.17 -1.49 -9.68
N ILE A 58 7.92 -2.37 -10.34
CA ILE A 58 7.34 -3.56 -10.99
C ILE A 58 7.24 -4.73 -10.03
N LEU A 59 6.05 -5.36 -9.97
CA LEU A 59 5.87 -6.67 -9.34
C LEU A 59 6.68 -7.70 -10.13
N SER A 60 7.81 -8.10 -9.57
CA SER A 60 8.74 -9.02 -10.23
C SER A 60 9.61 -9.72 -9.20
N GLY A 61 10.18 -10.87 -9.57
CA GLY A 61 11.16 -11.56 -8.72
C GLY A 61 12.42 -10.72 -8.43
N ARG A 62 12.70 -9.68 -9.21
CA ARG A 62 13.83 -8.75 -9.00
C ARG A 62 13.50 -7.62 -8.03
N ASN A 63 12.23 -7.48 -7.64
CA ASN A 63 11.75 -6.45 -6.76
C ASN A 63 10.71 -7.02 -5.77
N PRO A 64 11.16 -7.79 -4.76
CA PRO A 64 10.25 -8.41 -3.78
C PRO A 64 9.52 -7.38 -2.91
N GLN A 65 9.98 -6.12 -2.90
CA GLN A 65 9.35 -5.07 -2.09
C GLN A 65 7.92 -4.76 -2.54
N VAL A 66 7.65 -4.79 -3.85
CA VAL A 66 6.29 -4.56 -4.38
C VAL A 66 5.35 -5.69 -3.97
N GLU A 67 5.82 -6.94 -4.03
CA GLU A 67 5.07 -8.11 -3.55
C GLU A 67 4.74 -7.96 -2.06
N ASN A 68 5.73 -7.60 -1.24
CA ASN A 68 5.54 -7.39 0.19
C ASN A 68 4.52 -6.29 0.50
N TYR A 69 4.52 -5.17 -0.24
CA TYR A 69 3.52 -4.12 -0.07
C TYR A 69 2.09 -4.61 -0.31
N LEU A 70 1.89 -5.45 -1.32
CA LEU A 70 0.59 -6.02 -1.65
C LEU A 70 0.14 -7.05 -0.61
N ILE A 71 1.06 -7.91 -0.14
CA ILE A 71 0.78 -8.88 0.94
C ILE A 71 0.43 -8.15 2.25
N ASP A 72 1.21 -7.13 2.62
CA ASP A 72 0.96 -6.32 3.82
C ASP A 72 -0.39 -5.62 3.75
N PHE A 73 -0.81 -5.18 2.55
CA PHE A 73 -2.12 -4.59 2.34
C PHE A 73 -3.25 -5.60 2.55
N LEU A 74 -3.14 -6.83 2.02
CA LEU A 74 -4.12 -7.90 2.27
C LEU A 74 -4.21 -8.26 3.76
N HIS A 75 -3.08 -8.39 4.43
CA HIS A 75 -3.04 -8.70 5.85
C HIS A 75 -3.62 -7.56 6.71
N TRP A 76 -3.46 -6.32 6.26
CA TRP A 76 -4.01 -5.16 6.96
C TRP A 76 -5.52 -5.04 6.78
N THR A 77 -6.01 -5.18 5.56
CA THR A 77 -7.44 -5.06 5.23
C THR A 77 -8.27 -6.19 5.83
N SER A 78 -7.72 -7.40 5.96
CA SER A 78 -8.40 -8.51 6.65
C SER A 78 -8.68 -8.26 8.14
N LYS A 79 -7.99 -7.28 8.75
CA LYS A 79 -8.20 -6.88 10.14
C LYS A 79 -9.25 -5.77 10.30
N TRP A 80 -9.76 -5.23 9.20
CA TRP A 80 -10.73 -4.13 9.26
C TRP A 80 -12.05 -4.66 9.80
N LYS A 81 -12.56 -4.00 10.85
CA LYS A 81 -13.88 -4.28 11.40
C LYS A 81 -14.85 -3.26 10.82
N VAL A 82 -15.80 -3.73 10.03
CA VAL A 82 -16.86 -2.89 9.48
C VAL A 82 -18.07 -2.99 10.40
N PRO A 83 -18.64 -1.86 10.88
CA PRO A 83 -19.88 -1.88 11.63
C PRO A 83 -21.00 -2.58 10.84
N LEU A 84 -21.81 -3.38 11.53
CA LEU A 84 -22.98 -4.04 10.94
C LEU A 84 -23.89 -3.02 10.26
N GLY A 85 -24.23 -3.26 8.99
CA GLY A 85 -25.08 -2.37 8.19
C GLY A 85 -24.36 -1.18 7.53
N SER A 86 -23.04 -1.05 7.69
CA SER A 86 -22.22 0.00 7.04
C SER A 86 -21.22 -0.57 6.03
N HIS A 87 -21.55 -1.71 5.42
CA HIS A 87 -20.68 -2.35 4.42
C HIS A 87 -20.56 -1.46 3.19
N LEU A 88 -19.32 -1.26 2.74
CA LEU A 88 -19.00 -0.46 1.56
C LEU A 88 -18.28 -1.37 0.57
N ASP A 89 -18.80 -1.51 -0.65
CA ASP A 89 -18.31 -2.49 -1.64
C ASP A 89 -16.81 -2.39 -1.93
N PHE A 90 -16.22 -1.19 -1.81
CA PHE A 90 -14.78 -1.01 -2.02
C PHE A 90 -13.92 -1.73 -0.98
N LEU A 91 -14.48 -2.04 0.20
CA LEU A 91 -13.80 -2.77 1.27
C LEU A 91 -13.53 -4.23 0.85
N ASP A 92 -14.31 -4.77 -0.07
CA ASP A 92 -14.09 -6.09 -0.67
C ASP A 92 -13.33 -5.99 -2.00
N GLY A 93 -13.70 -5.01 -2.83
CA GLY A 93 -13.17 -4.87 -4.19
C GLY A 93 -11.65 -4.64 -4.25
N LEU A 94 -11.11 -3.81 -3.35
CA LEU A 94 -9.67 -3.53 -3.32
C LEU A 94 -8.84 -4.74 -2.88
N PRO A 95 -9.13 -5.41 -1.74
CA PRO A 95 -8.43 -6.65 -1.36
C PRO A 95 -8.57 -7.74 -2.41
N MET A 96 -9.76 -7.92 -3.00
CA MET A 96 -9.97 -8.90 -4.06
C MET A 96 -9.07 -8.62 -5.27
N THR A 97 -8.99 -7.36 -5.71
CA THR A 97 -8.11 -6.95 -6.82
C THR A 97 -6.64 -7.27 -6.53
N VAL A 98 -6.16 -6.91 -5.33
CA VAL A 98 -4.78 -7.19 -4.91
C VAL A 98 -4.51 -8.70 -4.87
N SER A 99 -5.45 -9.49 -4.34
CA SER A 99 -5.35 -10.95 -4.32
C SER A 99 -5.27 -11.54 -5.72
N SER A 100 -6.13 -11.10 -6.65
CA SER A 100 -6.10 -11.55 -8.05
C SER A 100 -4.78 -11.25 -8.74
N ILE A 101 -4.18 -10.07 -8.50
CA ILE A 101 -2.87 -9.70 -9.06
C ILE A 101 -1.77 -10.61 -8.53
N LEU A 102 -1.71 -10.82 -7.21
CA LEU A 102 -0.71 -11.70 -6.59
C LEU A 102 -0.83 -13.15 -7.08
N ASN A 103 -2.05 -13.68 -7.14
CA ASN A 103 -2.29 -15.02 -7.67
C ASN A 103 -1.83 -15.16 -9.13
N SER A 104 -2.18 -14.18 -9.97
CA SER A 104 -1.73 -14.15 -11.37
C SER A 104 -0.21 -14.11 -11.48
N PHE A 105 0.46 -13.31 -10.65
CA PHE A 105 1.92 -13.25 -10.59
C PHE A 105 2.54 -14.59 -10.17
N TYR A 106 1.98 -15.27 -9.16
CA TYR A 106 2.45 -16.57 -8.71
C TYR A 106 2.26 -17.67 -9.75
N ASP A 107 1.15 -17.66 -10.47
CA ASP A 107 0.92 -18.63 -11.53
C ASP A 107 1.88 -18.42 -12.70
N LEU A 108 2.13 -17.16 -13.09
CA LEU A 108 3.16 -16.84 -14.09
C LEU A 108 4.56 -17.26 -13.64
N LYS A 109 4.89 -17.10 -12.36
CA LYS A 109 6.19 -17.48 -11.80
C LYS A 109 6.41 -18.99 -11.81
N LYS A 110 5.36 -19.81 -11.77
CA LYS A 110 5.46 -21.28 -11.89
C LYS A 110 5.73 -21.74 -13.33
N LEU A 111 5.44 -20.90 -14.32
CA LEU A 111 5.61 -21.20 -15.74
C LEU A 111 7.00 -20.81 -16.29
N LEU A 112 7.80 -20.07 -15.52
CA LEU A 112 9.13 -19.57 -15.85
C LEU A 112 10.21 -20.33 -15.08
#